data_AF-A0A534LZF9-F1
#
_entry.id   AF-A0A534LZF9-F1
#
_cell.length_a   1.000
_cell.length_b   1.000
_cell.length_c   1.000
_cell.angle_alpha   90.00
_cell.angle_beta   90.00
_cell.angle_gamma   90.00
#
_symmetry.space_group_name_H-M   'P 1'
#
loop_
_entity.id
_entity.type
_entity.pdbx_description
1 polymer ?
#
loop_
_entity_poly.entity_id
_entity_poly.type
_entity_poly.pdbx_seq_one_letter_code
_entity_poly.pdbx_strand_id
1 'polypeptide(L)'
;MREELLTFVSQRGTLLEPDAIEFLLVQQDPIAELEGFLRSCPETPFLVTLADIRHSAEIARTAATRARPVPPSPRRSAASIPASFRRLGERAADAGPDVRILRDITGRSTCEGTLEDFTRYFRHRFQVLREMLRRHRELGGAQDIAKAQRSTREIRIIGMVADVRTTKNGHRILELEDDTERVPVLLPADSPLASETVVPDEVVGIVGTVNGKGLVIAAS
;
A
#
# COMPACT_ATOMS: atom_id res chain seq x y z
N MET A 1 15.65 12.25 -30.30
CA MET A 1 16.15 11.44 -29.15
C MET A 1 15.30 11.55 -27.87
N ARG A 2 15.13 12.71 -27.21
CA ARG A 2 14.29 12.80 -25.98
C ARG A 2 12.83 12.42 -26.22
N GLU A 3 12.21 12.97 -27.25
CA GLU A 3 10.81 12.66 -27.60
C GLU A 3 10.61 11.20 -28.03
N GLU A 4 11.58 10.64 -28.74
CA GLU A 4 11.60 9.22 -29.13
C GLU A 4 11.70 8.30 -27.90
N LEU A 5 12.55 8.63 -26.93
CA LEU A 5 12.69 7.89 -25.68
C LEU A 5 11.38 7.93 -24.87
N LEU A 6 10.75 9.09 -24.77
CA LEU A 6 9.46 9.26 -24.07
C LEU A 6 8.32 8.52 -24.78
N THR A 7 8.32 8.54 -26.12
CA THR A 7 7.35 7.78 -26.93
C THR A 7 7.53 6.27 -26.73
N PHE A 8 8.77 5.80 -26.68
CA PHE A 8 9.12 4.39 -26.47
C PHE A 8 8.64 3.87 -25.12
N VAL A 9 8.82 4.63 -24.03
CA VAL A 9 8.34 4.21 -22.70
C VAL A 9 6.82 4.31 -22.55
N SER A 10 6.20 5.32 -23.18
CA SER A 10 4.74 5.48 -23.20
C SER A 10 4.05 4.29 -23.87
N GLN A 11 4.58 3.80 -24.99
CA GLN A 11 4.06 2.59 -25.66
C GLN A 11 4.17 1.31 -24.83
N ARG A 12 5.12 1.25 -23.90
CA ARG A 12 5.35 0.10 -23.01
C ARG A 12 4.69 0.24 -21.64
N GLY A 13 3.98 1.35 -21.38
CA GLY A 13 3.29 1.59 -20.11
C GLY A 13 4.24 1.91 -18.95
N THR A 14 5.41 2.46 -19.24
CA THR A 14 6.45 2.77 -18.26
C THR A 14 6.71 4.28 -18.19
N LEU A 15 7.03 4.77 -16.99
CA LEU A 15 7.46 6.14 -16.71
C LEU A 15 8.97 6.18 -16.45
N LEU A 16 9.60 7.33 -16.75
CA LEU A 16 11.00 7.58 -16.43
C LEU A 16 11.09 8.73 -15.43
N GLU A 17 11.93 8.55 -14.41
CA GLU A 17 12.34 9.63 -13.52
C GLU A 17 13.12 10.71 -14.29
N PRO A 18 12.97 12.02 -13.98
CA PRO A 18 13.70 13.09 -14.65
C PRO A 18 15.22 12.86 -14.71
N ASP A 19 15.82 12.41 -13.61
CA ASP A 19 17.26 12.15 -13.54
C ASP A 19 17.68 10.94 -14.40
N ALA A 20 16.79 9.95 -14.56
CA ALA A 20 17.01 8.81 -15.46
C ALA A 20 16.98 9.25 -16.93
N ILE A 21 16.09 10.19 -17.29
CA ILE A 21 16.03 10.76 -18.64
C ILE A 21 17.32 11.50 -18.96
N GLU A 22 17.76 12.39 -18.06
CA GLU A 22 19.00 13.15 -18.26
C GLU A 22 20.21 12.22 -18.39
N PHE A 23 20.27 11.16 -17.57
CA PHE A 23 21.36 10.19 -17.64
C PHE A 23 21.38 9.40 -18.95
N LEU A 24 20.23 8.91 -19.42
CA LEU A 24 20.13 8.14 -20.66
C LEU A 24 20.50 8.99 -21.88
N LEU A 25 20.10 10.26 -21.91
CA LEU A 25 20.37 11.16 -23.04
C LEU A 25 21.86 11.47 -23.25
N VAL A 26 22.72 11.24 -22.25
CA VAL A 26 24.17 11.39 -22.36
C VAL A 26 24.84 10.15 -23.00
N GLN A 27 24.12 9.03 -23.08
CA GLN A 27 24.64 7.76 -23.60
C GLN A 27 24.58 7.71 -25.13
N GLN A 28 25.42 6.85 -25.73
CA GLN A 28 25.47 6.71 -27.19
C GLN A 28 24.17 6.15 -27.78
N ASP A 29 23.47 5.26 -27.06
CA ASP A 29 22.18 4.71 -27.47
C ASP A 29 21.24 4.56 -26.25
N PRO A 30 20.42 5.58 -25.95
CA PRO A 30 19.53 5.58 -24.77
C PRO A 30 18.43 4.51 -24.85
N ILE A 31 17.98 4.16 -26.06
CA ILE A 31 16.88 3.22 -26.25
C ILE A 31 17.39 1.79 -26.06
N ALA A 32 18.56 1.45 -26.63
CA ALA A 32 19.15 0.13 -26.46
C ALA A 32 19.54 -0.15 -24.99
N GLU A 33 20.04 0.85 -24.27
CA GLU A 33 20.38 0.71 -22.85
C GLU A 33 19.13 0.46 -22.00
N LEU A 34 18.08 1.26 -22.20
CA LEU A 34 16.81 1.08 -21.52
C LEU A 34 16.13 -0.25 -21.91
N GLU A 35 16.19 -0.64 -23.17
CA GLU A 35 15.65 -1.92 -23.62
C GLU A 35 16.39 -3.11 -23.00
N GLY A 36 17.72 -3.02 -22.88
CA GLY A 36 18.53 -4.01 -22.18
C GLY A 36 18.10 -4.17 -20.72
N PHE A 37 17.84 -3.06 -20.03
CA PHE A 37 17.30 -3.06 -18.67
C PHE A 37 15.91 -3.69 -18.61
N LEU A 38 14.97 -3.25 -19.46
CA LEU A 38 13.59 -3.75 -19.45
C LEU A 38 13.52 -5.27 -19.74
N ARG A 39 14.42 -5.80 -20.59
CA ARG A 39 14.54 -7.25 -20.84
C ARG A 39 15.09 -8.04 -19.65
N SER A 40 15.85 -7.39 -18.77
CA SER A 40 16.35 -8.02 -17.54
C SER A 40 15.28 -8.11 -16.45
N CYS A 41 14.19 -7.36 -16.59
CA CYS A 41 13.07 -7.39 -15.66
C CYS A 41 12.08 -8.51 -16.03
N PRO A 42 11.58 -9.29 -15.06
CA PRO A 42 10.59 -10.34 -15.32
C PRO A 42 9.23 -9.78 -15.74
N GLU A 43 8.89 -8.57 -15.30
CA GLU A 43 7.72 -7.80 -15.70
C GLU A 43 8.12 -6.35 -15.99
N THR A 44 7.36 -5.66 -16.84
CA THR A 44 7.63 -4.27 -17.20
C THR A 44 7.36 -3.34 -16.00
N PRO A 45 8.37 -2.63 -15.47
CA PRO A 45 8.16 -1.73 -14.34
C PRO A 45 7.32 -0.50 -14.74
N PHE A 46 6.48 -0.05 -13.82
CA PHE A 46 5.66 1.16 -14.02
C PHE A 46 6.50 2.45 -13.98
N LEU A 47 7.58 2.48 -13.19
CA LEU A 47 8.53 3.60 -13.10
C LEU A 47 9.96 3.06 -13.13
N VAL A 48 10.82 3.69 -13.93
CA VAL A 48 12.25 3.41 -13.99
C VAL A 48 13.02 4.60 -13.44
N THR A 49 13.77 4.36 -12.38
CA THR A 49 14.61 5.36 -11.71
C THR A 49 16.05 5.32 -12.21
N LEU A 50 16.82 6.34 -11.88
CA LEU A 50 18.27 6.36 -12.18
C LEU A 50 19.00 5.18 -11.52
N ALA A 51 18.56 4.79 -10.32
CA ALA A 51 19.16 3.70 -9.56
C ALA A 51 18.98 2.35 -10.27
N ASP A 52 17.81 2.12 -10.87
CA ASP A 52 17.49 0.86 -11.56
C ASP A 52 18.39 0.63 -12.78
N ILE A 53 18.61 1.70 -13.56
CA ILE A 53 19.46 1.67 -14.75
C ILE A 53 20.93 1.43 -14.33
N ARG A 54 21.41 2.12 -13.28
CA ARG A 54 22.79 1.95 -12.81
C ARG A 54 23.06 0.57 -12.22
N HIS A 55 22.13 0.05 -11.42
CA HIS A 55 22.28 -1.25 -10.78
C HIS A 55 22.36 -2.38 -11.80
N SER A 56 21.53 -2.32 -12.86
CA SER A 56 21.58 -3.30 -13.94
C SER A 56 22.87 -3.25 -14.77
N ALA A 57 23.39 -2.05 -15.03
CA ALA A 57 24.68 -1.86 -15.71
C ALA A 57 25.88 -2.38 -14.89
N GLU A 58 25.83 -2.29 -13.56
CA GLU A 58 26.85 -2.85 -12.67
C GLU A 58 26.83 -4.38 -12.64
N ILE A 59 25.64 -4.98 -12.60
CA ILE A 59 25.47 -6.45 -12.69
C ILE A 59 26.02 -6.97 -14.02
N ALA A 60 25.69 -6.32 -15.14
CA ALA A 60 26.18 -6.69 -16.46
C ALA A 60 27.71 -6.57 -16.59
N ARG A 61 28.30 -5.49 -16.06
CA ARG A 61 29.77 -5.29 -16.06
C ARG A 61 30.50 -6.29 -15.16
N THR A 62 29.92 -6.66 -14.02
CA THR A 62 30.47 -7.66 -13.10
C THR A 62 30.38 -9.07 -13.72
N ALA A 63 29.32 -9.38 -14.45
CA ALA A 63 29.18 -10.62 -15.20
C ALA A 63 30.19 -10.70 -16.37
N ALA A 64 30.39 -9.59 -17.09
CA ALA A 64 31.37 -9.49 -18.18
C ALA A 64 32.82 -9.62 -17.70
N THR A 65 33.16 -9.05 -16.53
CA THR A 65 34.51 -9.19 -15.93
C THR A 65 34.79 -10.57 -15.37
N ARG A 66 33.75 -11.35 -15.02
CA ARG A 66 33.87 -12.76 -14.60
C ARG A 66 33.93 -13.75 -15.76
N ALA A 67 33.70 -13.31 -16.99
CA ALA A 67 33.76 -14.18 -18.17
C ALA A 67 35.22 -14.42 -18.60
N ARG A 68 35.81 -15.56 -18.19
CA ARG A 68 36.98 -16.11 -18.89
C ARG A 68 36.53 -16.73 -20.22
N PRO A 69 37.29 -16.57 -21.32
CA PRO A 69 37.00 -17.28 -22.55
C PRO A 69 37.27 -18.77 -22.31
N VAL A 70 36.20 -19.56 -22.23
CA VAL A 70 36.31 -21.02 -22.23
C VAL A 70 36.68 -21.43 -23.66
N PRO A 71 37.76 -22.19 -23.89
CA PRO A 71 38.08 -22.68 -25.24
C PRO A 71 36.91 -23.51 -25.76
N PRO A 72 36.66 -23.53 -27.09
CA PRO A 72 35.62 -24.38 -27.65
C PRO A 72 36.02 -25.84 -27.44
N SER A 73 35.58 -26.43 -26.34
CA SER A 73 35.59 -27.87 -26.17
C SER A 73 34.80 -28.47 -27.34
N PRO A 74 35.30 -29.56 -27.98
CA PRO A 74 34.58 -30.18 -29.07
C PRO A 74 33.16 -30.44 -28.58
N ARG A 75 32.19 -29.91 -29.31
CA ARG A 75 30.77 -30.20 -29.08
C ARG A 75 30.58 -31.69 -29.30
N ARG A 76 30.87 -32.49 -28.28
CA ARG A 76 30.01 -33.61 -27.98
C ARG A 76 28.63 -32.98 -27.93
N SER A 77 27.75 -33.43 -28.80
CA SER A 77 26.32 -33.31 -28.60
C SER A 77 26.01 -33.97 -27.26
N ALA A 78 26.27 -33.24 -26.17
CA ALA A 78 25.54 -33.43 -24.95
C ALA A 78 24.10 -33.21 -25.40
N ALA A 79 23.38 -34.32 -25.51
CA ALA A 79 21.94 -34.30 -25.70
C ALA A 79 21.42 -33.19 -24.78
N SER A 80 20.59 -32.30 -25.32
CA SER A 80 19.86 -31.35 -24.51
C SER A 80 19.38 -32.11 -23.29
N ILE A 81 19.74 -31.68 -22.08
CA ILE A 81 19.06 -32.19 -20.90
C ILE A 81 17.62 -31.74 -21.17
N PRO A 82 16.70 -32.63 -21.54
CA PRO A 82 15.32 -32.20 -21.70
C PRO A 82 14.94 -31.68 -20.33
N ALA A 83 14.33 -30.48 -20.27
CA ALA A 83 13.68 -30.03 -19.06
C ALA A 83 12.92 -31.24 -18.52
N SER A 84 13.25 -31.65 -17.30
CA SER A 84 12.86 -32.93 -16.74
C SER A 84 11.39 -32.93 -16.33
N PHE A 85 10.51 -32.65 -17.29
CA PHE A 85 9.08 -32.91 -17.24
C PHE A 85 8.75 -34.34 -17.69
N ARG A 86 9.77 -35.14 -18.03
CA ARG A 86 9.62 -36.58 -18.37
C ARG A 86 10.26 -37.56 -17.40
N ARG A 87 10.93 -37.08 -16.35
CA ARG A 87 11.10 -37.90 -15.16
C ARG A 87 9.97 -37.50 -14.23
N LEU A 88 8.99 -38.39 -14.06
CA LEU A 88 8.31 -38.50 -12.79
C LEU A 88 9.43 -38.83 -11.79
N GLY A 89 10.14 -37.80 -11.32
CA GLY A 89 11.13 -37.99 -10.26
C GLY A 89 10.41 -38.71 -9.13
N GLU A 90 11.06 -39.69 -8.52
CA GLU A 90 10.56 -40.29 -7.29
C GLU A 90 10.07 -39.13 -6.42
N ARG A 91 8.78 -39.17 -6.05
CA ARG A 91 8.22 -38.16 -5.16
C ARG A 91 9.18 -38.10 -3.99
N ALA A 92 9.65 -36.91 -3.64
CA ALA A 92 10.35 -36.71 -2.37
C ALA A 92 9.38 -37.17 -1.27
N ALA A 93 9.49 -38.44 -0.86
CA ALA A 93 8.60 -39.11 0.07
C ALA A 93 9.08 -38.95 1.52
N ASP A 94 10.35 -38.54 1.67
CA ASP A 94 11.06 -38.56 2.96
C ASP A 94 10.89 -37.24 3.75
N ALA A 95 10.28 -36.22 3.13
CA ALA A 95 9.93 -34.97 3.80
C ALA A 95 8.48 -34.63 3.46
N GLY A 96 7.57 -34.97 4.38
CA GLY A 96 6.24 -34.37 4.36
C GLY A 96 6.38 -32.85 4.46
N PRO A 97 5.49 -32.07 3.81
CA PRO A 97 5.50 -30.63 3.99
C PRO A 97 5.29 -30.30 5.47
N ASP A 98 6.31 -29.76 6.16
CA ASP A 98 6.19 -29.25 7.52
C ASP A 98 5.46 -27.89 7.48
N VAL A 99 4.18 -27.95 7.13
CA VAL A 99 3.30 -26.79 7.05
C VAL A 99 2.56 -26.71 8.36
N ARG A 100 3.05 -25.84 9.25
CA ARG A 100 2.32 -25.49 10.47
C ARG A 100 1.38 -24.33 10.17
N ILE A 101 0.09 -24.63 10.09
CA ILE A 101 -0.94 -23.59 10.01
C ILE A 101 -1.00 -22.90 11.39
N LEU A 102 -0.43 -21.70 11.49
CA LEU A 102 -0.48 -20.91 12.73
C LEU A 102 -1.87 -20.30 12.95
N ARG A 103 -2.62 -20.05 11.87
CA ARG A 103 -3.98 -19.50 11.89
C ARG A 103 -4.71 -19.85 10.60
N ASP A 104 -5.75 -20.68 10.69
CA ASP A 104 -6.59 -21.08 9.56
C ASP A 104 -7.74 -20.08 9.37
N ILE A 105 -7.86 -19.51 8.16
CA ILE A 105 -8.93 -18.59 7.76
C ILE A 105 -9.83 -19.17 6.65
N THR A 106 -9.64 -20.44 6.29
CA THR A 106 -10.33 -21.12 5.17
C THR A 106 -11.71 -21.68 5.52
N GLY A 107 -12.16 -21.49 6.75
CA GLY A 107 -13.49 -21.88 7.22
C GLY A 107 -13.75 -23.35 7.52
N ARG A 108 -12.72 -24.20 7.47
CA ARG A 108 -12.78 -25.58 7.98
C ARG A 108 -12.59 -25.70 9.50
N SER A 109 -12.39 -24.56 10.16
CA SER A 109 -12.31 -24.40 11.61
C SER A 109 -13.26 -23.28 12.01
N THR A 110 -14.55 -23.56 12.16
CA THR A 110 -15.56 -22.64 12.75
C THR A 110 -15.71 -21.27 12.04
N CYS A 111 -15.66 -21.20 10.70
CA CYS A 111 -16.12 -19.98 10.01
C CYS A 111 -17.58 -20.11 9.55
N GLU A 112 -18.49 -20.21 10.51
CA GLU A 112 -19.83 -19.65 10.33
C GLU A 112 -19.75 -18.24 10.92
N GLY A 113 -19.59 -17.23 10.08
CA GLY A 113 -19.55 -15.84 10.55
C GLY A 113 -20.95 -15.42 10.99
N THR A 114 -21.21 -15.49 12.29
CA THR A 114 -22.47 -15.03 12.87
C THR A 114 -22.53 -13.49 12.89
N LEU A 115 -23.72 -12.90 13.03
CA LEU A 115 -23.84 -11.44 13.19
C LEU A 115 -23.06 -10.93 14.42
N GLU A 116 -22.99 -11.77 15.45
CA GLU A 116 -22.21 -11.54 16.66
C GLU A 116 -20.70 -11.47 16.36
N ASP A 117 -20.19 -12.25 15.40
CA ASP A 117 -18.78 -12.20 15.00
C ASP A 117 -18.44 -10.92 14.24
N PHE A 118 -19.34 -10.41 13.39
CA PHE A 118 -19.19 -9.09 12.77
C PHE A 118 -19.14 -7.99 13.83
N THR A 119 -20.09 -8.01 14.76
CA THR A 119 -20.12 -7.04 15.87
C THR A 119 -18.82 -7.09 16.69
N ARG A 120 -18.36 -8.30 17.01
CA ARG A 120 -17.09 -8.51 17.73
C ARG A 120 -15.90 -7.98 16.93
N TYR A 121 -15.86 -8.22 15.64
CA TYR A 121 -14.79 -7.76 14.75
C TYR A 121 -14.70 -6.23 14.72
N PHE A 122 -15.80 -5.52 14.48
CA PHE A 122 -15.80 -4.05 14.44
C PHE A 122 -15.48 -3.43 15.80
N ARG A 123 -15.99 -4.00 16.89
CA ARG A 123 -15.61 -3.56 18.25
C ARG A 123 -14.12 -3.77 18.52
N HIS A 124 -13.57 -4.92 18.13
CA HIS A 124 -12.14 -5.19 18.29
C HIS A 124 -11.28 -4.23 17.43
N ARG A 125 -11.66 -4.01 16.16
CA ARG A 125 -11.03 -3.04 15.27
C ARG A 125 -11.02 -1.64 15.89
N PHE A 126 -12.15 -1.18 16.40
CA PHE A 126 -12.27 0.10 17.08
C PHE A 126 -11.32 0.21 18.27
N GLN A 127 -11.35 -0.77 19.18
CA GLN A 127 -10.52 -0.73 20.39
C GLN A 127 -9.02 -0.74 20.07
N VAL A 128 -8.58 -1.56 19.12
CA VAL A 128 -7.17 -1.61 18.71
C VAL A 128 -6.72 -0.26 18.14
N LEU A 129 -7.47 0.28 17.19
CA LEU A 129 -7.11 1.55 16.54
C LEU A 129 -7.24 2.74 17.49
N ARG A 130 -8.25 2.75 18.36
CA ARG A 130 -8.40 3.75 19.43
C ARG A 130 -7.18 3.80 20.33
N GLU A 131 -6.69 2.65 20.79
CA GLU A 131 -5.52 2.60 21.67
C GLU A 131 -4.22 3.01 20.94
N MET A 132 -4.13 2.82 19.63
CA MET A 132 -3.03 3.36 18.82
C MET A 132 -3.13 4.89 18.71
N LEU A 133 -4.31 5.41 18.35
CA LEU A 133 -4.56 6.84 18.18
C LEU A 133 -4.37 7.63 19.49
N ARG A 134 -4.78 7.09 20.65
CA ARG A 134 -4.59 7.74 21.97
C ARG A 134 -3.13 7.97 22.34
N ARG A 135 -2.18 7.26 21.73
CA ARG A 135 -0.74 7.47 21.94
C ARG A 135 -0.23 8.73 21.24
N HIS A 136 -0.95 9.24 20.23
CA HIS A 136 -0.63 10.51 19.63
C HIS A 136 -0.92 11.65 20.61
N ARG A 137 0.05 12.55 20.78
CA ARG A 137 -0.03 13.66 21.75
C ARG A 137 -1.29 14.51 21.57
N GLU A 138 -1.73 14.72 20.33
CA GLU A 138 -2.89 15.54 19.99
C GLU A 138 -4.22 14.92 20.43
N LEU A 139 -4.28 13.59 20.45
CA LEU A 139 -5.43 12.80 20.90
C LEU A 139 -5.25 12.29 22.33
N GLY A 140 -4.19 12.74 23.01
CA GLY A 140 -3.97 12.47 24.43
C GLY A 140 -5.16 12.97 25.24
N GLY A 141 -5.77 12.07 26.03
CA GLY A 141 -6.96 12.40 26.79
C GLY A 141 -8.26 12.43 25.99
N ALA A 142 -8.31 11.79 24.81
CA ALA A 142 -9.56 11.55 24.09
C ALA A 142 -10.60 10.91 25.03
N GLN A 143 -11.81 11.45 24.97
CA GLN A 143 -12.96 11.06 25.79
C GLN A 143 -14.04 10.44 24.92
N ASP A 144 -14.92 9.67 25.55
CA ASP A 144 -16.06 9.05 24.87
C ASP A 144 -17.04 10.13 24.38
N ILE A 145 -17.72 9.86 23.27
CA ILE A 145 -18.56 10.82 22.55
C ILE A 145 -19.67 11.35 23.47
N ALA A 146 -20.32 10.48 24.24
CA ALA A 146 -21.39 10.88 25.17
C ALA A 146 -20.93 11.90 26.23
N LYS A 147 -19.66 11.83 26.65
CA LYS A 147 -19.07 12.81 27.58
C LYS A 147 -18.67 14.09 26.83
N ALA A 148 -18.14 13.93 25.62
CA ALA A 148 -17.66 15.04 24.81
C ALA A 148 -18.74 16.03 24.42
N GLN A 149 -19.93 15.53 24.05
CA GLN A 149 -21.07 16.36 23.66
C GLN A 149 -21.52 17.35 24.74
N ARG A 150 -21.22 17.06 26.02
CA ARG A 150 -21.58 17.92 27.16
C ARG A 150 -20.52 18.97 27.49
N SER A 151 -19.38 18.94 26.80
CA SER A 151 -18.29 19.88 27.02
C SER A 151 -18.55 21.22 26.33
N THR A 152 -18.24 22.32 27.01
CA THR A 152 -18.21 23.67 26.43
C THR A 152 -16.80 24.07 25.96
N ARG A 153 -15.80 23.23 26.23
CA ARG A 153 -14.38 23.45 25.85
C ARG A 153 -14.02 22.58 24.66
N GLU A 154 -12.82 22.81 24.12
CA GLU A 154 -12.21 21.91 23.14
C GLU A 154 -12.24 20.46 23.63
N ILE A 155 -12.66 19.57 22.75
CA ILE A 155 -12.78 18.13 22.97
C ILE A 155 -11.85 17.37 22.05
N ARG A 156 -11.51 16.15 22.49
CA ARG A 156 -10.77 15.16 21.72
C ARG A 156 -11.61 13.89 21.74
N ILE A 157 -11.99 13.38 20.58
CA ILE A 157 -12.81 12.17 20.45
C ILE A 157 -12.17 11.24 19.43
N ILE A 158 -12.41 9.94 19.58
CA ILE A 158 -12.02 8.93 18.60
C ILE A 158 -13.28 8.13 18.30
N GLY A 159 -13.62 8.00 17.02
CA GLY A 159 -14.83 7.34 16.57
C GLY A 159 -14.62 6.60 15.26
N MET A 160 -15.50 5.66 14.97
CA MET A 160 -15.62 5.03 13.68
C MET A 160 -16.55 5.86 12.78
N VAL A 161 -16.21 6.01 11.51
CA VAL A 161 -17.01 6.77 10.54
C VAL A 161 -18.19 5.90 10.10
N ALA A 162 -19.41 6.32 10.45
CA ALA A 162 -20.65 5.67 10.03
C ALA A 162 -21.12 6.18 8.65
N ASP A 163 -20.98 7.47 8.38
CA ASP A 163 -21.37 8.08 7.10
C ASP A 163 -20.55 9.35 6.81
N VAL A 164 -20.44 9.70 5.52
CA VAL A 164 -19.75 10.90 5.05
C VAL A 164 -20.61 11.60 3.99
N ARG A 165 -20.99 12.84 4.27
CA ARG A 165 -21.75 13.67 3.33
C ARG A 165 -21.06 15.00 3.06
N THR A 166 -21.11 15.46 1.82
CA THR A 166 -20.58 16.77 1.42
C THR A 166 -21.74 17.73 1.18
N THR A 167 -21.67 18.90 1.79
CA THR A 167 -22.66 19.98 1.64
C THR A 167 -22.43 20.74 0.33
N LYS A 168 -23.43 21.52 -0.11
CA LYS A 168 -23.32 22.37 -1.31
C LYS A 168 -22.17 23.38 -1.26
N ASN A 169 -21.77 23.80 -0.06
CA ASN A 169 -20.70 24.78 0.15
C ASN A 169 -19.31 24.14 0.28
N GLY A 170 -19.19 22.82 0.05
CA GLY A 170 -17.92 22.10 0.13
C GLY A 170 -17.52 21.63 1.54
N HIS A 171 -18.25 22.03 2.60
CA HIS A 171 -18.03 21.45 3.94
C HIS A 171 -18.42 19.98 3.95
N ARG A 172 -17.68 19.18 4.71
CA ARG A 172 -17.97 17.76 4.90
C ARG A 172 -18.55 17.54 6.28
N ILE A 173 -19.55 16.68 6.37
CA ILE A 173 -20.14 16.25 7.63
C ILE A 173 -19.89 14.74 7.73
N LEU A 174 -19.14 14.34 8.75
CA LEU A 174 -18.90 12.95 9.09
C LEU A 174 -19.83 12.58 10.24
N GLU A 175 -20.50 11.44 10.15
CA GLU A 175 -21.19 10.85 11.31
C GLU A 175 -20.21 9.89 11.98
N LEU A 176 -19.72 10.25 13.16
CA LEU A 176 -18.83 9.42 13.96
C LEU A 176 -19.62 8.67 15.02
N GLU A 177 -19.23 7.43 15.29
CA GLU A 177 -19.80 6.61 16.35
C GLU A 177 -18.71 5.96 17.20
N ASP A 178 -19.00 5.78 18.49
CA ASP A 178 -18.25 4.94 19.39
C ASP A 178 -19.18 3.90 20.04
N ASP A 179 -18.72 3.24 21.10
CA ASP A 179 -19.53 2.29 21.86
C ASP A 179 -20.63 2.94 22.71
N THR A 180 -20.69 4.27 22.76
CA THR A 180 -21.65 5.05 23.54
C THR A 180 -22.71 5.72 22.67
N GLU A 181 -22.31 6.58 21.74
CA GLU A 181 -23.19 7.47 21.00
C GLU A 181 -22.65 7.81 19.61
N ARG A 182 -23.52 8.42 18.78
CA ARG A 182 -23.15 9.02 17.50
C ARG A 182 -23.07 10.53 17.61
N VAL A 183 -22.18 11.14 16.85
CA VAL A 183 -22.04 12.59 16.77
C VAL A 183 -21.74 13.05 15.35
N PRO A 184 -22.44 14.09 14.84
CA PRO A 184 -22.05 14.71 13.60
C PRO A 184 -20.82 15.60 13.82
N VAL A 185 -19.86 15.50 12.92
CA VAL A 185 -18.63 16.29 12.89
C VAL A 185 -18.59 17.08 11.59
N LEU A 186 -18.53 18.39 11.68
CA LEU A 186 -18.32 19.30 10.55
C LEU A 186 -16.83 19.52 10.34
N LEU A 187 -16.34 19.15 9.15
CA LEU A 187 -15.03 19.53 8.65
C LEU A 187 -15.19 20.76 7.72
N PRO A 188 -14.62 21.91 8.09
CA PRO A 188 -14.63 23.11 7.26
C PRO A 188 -13.98 22.87 5.89
N ALA A 189 -14.45 23.57 4.85
CA ALA A 189 -13.99 23.36 3.47
C ALA A 189 -12.60 23.95 3.22
N ASP A 190 -12.21 24.92 4.06
CA ASP A 190 -10.93 25.60 4.13
C ASP A 190 -9.91 24.86 5.01
N SER A 191 -10.30 23.75 5.64
CA SER A 191 -9.36 22.89 6.38
C SER A 191 -8.34 22.27 5.41
N PRO A 192 -7.05 22.15 5.80
CA PRO A 192 -6.06 21.43 5.00
C PRO A 192 -6.43 19.96 4.77
N LEU A 193 -7.28 19.39 5.64
CA LEU A 193 -7.76 18.02 5.55
C LEU A 193 -9.01 17.88 4.66
N ALA A 194 -9.54 18.96 4.09
CA ALA A 194 -10.77 18.92 3.30
C ALA A 194 -10.66 18.01 2.07
N SER A 195 -9.47 17.92 1.45
CA SER A 195 -9.17 17.06 0.31
C SER A 195 -8.89 15.60 0.66
N GLU A 196 -8.67 15.28 1.94
CA GLU A 196 -8.37 13.91 2.35
C GLU A 196 -9.57 12.99 2.16
N THR A 197 -9.33 11.79 1.67
CA THR A 197 -10.42 10.81 1.51
C THR A 197 -10.70 10.20 2.88
N VAL A 198 -11.97 10.19 3.29
CA VAL A 198 -12.43 9.48 4.50
C VAL A 198 -13.52 8.53 4.06
N VAL A 199 -13.42 7.27 4.45
CA VAL A 199 -14.39 6.24 4.10
C VAL A 199 -15.14 5.72 5.34
N PRO A 200 -16.35 5.15 5.17
CA PRO A 200 -17.02 4.43 6.24
C PRO A 200 -16.14 3.33 6.82
N ASP A 201 -16.35 3.01 8.10
CA ASP A 201 -15.61 2.00 8.89
C ASP A 201 -14.13 2.32 9.20
N GLU A 202 -13.67 3.52 8.84
CA GLU A 202 -12.40 4.07 9.33
C GLU A 202 -12.52 4.57 10.76
N VAL A 203 -11.46 4.39 11.54
CA VAL A 203 -11.37 4.91 12.90
C VAL A 203 -10.50 6.15 12.86
N VAL A 204 -11.09 7.28 13.22
CA VAL A 204 -10.45 8.60 13.13
C VAL A 204 -10.51 9.31 14.48
N GLY A 205 -9.49 10.13 14.74
CA GLY A 205 -9.44 11.01 15.89
C GLY A 205 -9.79 12.44 15.48
N ILE A 206 -10.67 13.10 16.23
CA ILE A 206 -11.10 14.47 15.99
C ILE A 206 -10.79 15.33 17.21
N VAL A 207 -10.16 16.47 16.96
CA VAL A 207 -10.04 17.58 17.92
C VAL A 207 -10.97 18.68 17.44
N GLY A 208 -11.75 19.27 18.35
CA GLY A 208 -12.72 20.28 17.93
C GLY A 208 -13.54 20.86 19.07
N THR A 209 -14.59 21.61 18.73
CA THR A 209 -15.50 22.23 19.70
C THR A 209 -16.93 21.83 19.43
N VAL A 210 -17.72 21.64 20.49
CA VAL A 210 -19.14 21.30 20.37
C VAL A 210 -19.96 22.58 20.34
N ASN A 211 -20.87 22.71 19.37
CA ASN A 211 -21.81 23.83 19.35
C ASN A 211 -23.06 23.53 20.21
N GLY A 212 -23.90 24.56 20.42
CA GLY A 212 -25.14 24.40 21.22
C GLY A 212 -26.19 23.43 20.63
N LYS A 213 -25.97 22.87 19.44
CA LYS A 213 -26.83 21.88 18.78
C LYS A 213 -26.23 20.46 18.79
N GLY A 214 -25.10 20.24 19.47
CA GLY A 214 -24.43 18.93 19.54
C GLY A 214 -23.60 18.57 18.31
N LEU A 215 -23.37 19.51 17.38
CA LEU A 215 -22.46 19.34 16.25
C LEU A 215 -21.03 19.67 16.69
N VAL A 216 -20.10 18.77 16.41
CA VAL A 216 -18.68 19.01 16.63
C VAL A 216 -18.12 19.73 15.40
N ILE A 217 -17.42 20.83 15.61
CA ILE A 217 -16.67 21.53 14.56
C ILE A 217 -15.22 21.13 14.74
N ALA A 218 -14.66 20.43 13.74
CA ALA A 218 -13.26 20.02 13.75
C ALA A 218 -12.35 21.25 13.74
N ALA A 219 -11.31 21.24 14.56
CA ALA A 219 -10.25 22.23 14.52
C ALA A 219 -9.42 22.04 13.23
N SER A 220 -9.05 23.15 12.60
CA SER A 220 -8.23 23.18 11.39
C SER A 220 -6.77 22.84 11.65
#